data_AF-A0A9K3DSJ6-F1
#
_entry.id   AF-A0A9K3DSJ6-F1
#
_cell.length_a   1.000
_cell.length_b   1.000
_cell.length_c   1.000
_cell.angle_alpha   90.00
_cell.angle_beta   90.00
_cell.angle_gamma   90.00
#
_symmetry.space_group_name_H-M   'P 1'
#
loop_
_entity.id
_entity.type
_entity.pdbx_description
1 polymer ?
#
loop_
_entity_poly.entity_id
_entity_poly.type
_entity_poly.pdbx_seq_one_letter_code
_entity_poly.pdbx_strand_id
1 'polypeptide(L)' 'MNFGAWRLYSEGKYVDLIDECLGTSYFACEVMRSIHVGLLCVQHRVEDRPDTL' A
#
# COMPACT_ATOMS: atom_id res chain seq x y z
N MET A 1 -13.71 3.96 -7.64
CA MET A 1 -12.33 3.46 -7.77
C MET A 1 -11.38 4.62 -7.53
N ASN A 2 -10.76 4.68 -6.36
CA ASN A 2 -9.87 5.78 -5.97
C ASN A 2 -8.45 5.42 -6.44
N PHE A 3 -8.10 5.79 -7.68
CA PHE A 3 -6.87 5.38 -8.36
C PHE A 3 -5.59 6.00 -7.77
N GLY A 4 -5.68 6.90 -6.79
CA GLY A 4 -4.53 7.63 -6.26
C GLY A 4 -3.47 6.72 -5.64
N ALA A 5 -3.86 5.89 -4.67
CA ALA A 5 -2.90 5.06 -3.93
C ALA A 5 -2.27 3.95 -4.79
N TRP A 6 -3.09 3.23 -5.57
CA TRP A 6 -2.60 2.15 -6.44
C TRP A 6 -1.66 2.67 -7.53
N ARG A 7 -1.97 3.83 -8.13
CA ARG A 7 -1.11 4.46 -9.14
C ARG A 7 0.24 4.85 -8.55
N LEU A 8 0.25 5.54 -7.41
CA LEU A 8 1.49 5.95 -6.74
C LEU A 8 2.36 4.73 -6.41
N TYR A 9 1.77 3.66 -5.86
CA TYR A 9 2.47 2.42 -5.59
C TYR A 9 3.04 1.78 -6.87
N SER A 10 2.24 1.70 -7.95
CA SER A 10 2.67 1.12 -9.24
C SER A 10 3.78 1.92 -9.91
N GLU A 11 3.86 3.23 -9.67
CA GLU A 11 4.94 4.12 -10.14
C GLU A 11 6.17 4.11 -9.22
N GLY A 12 6.16 3.31 -8.14
CA GLY A 12 7.25 3.26 -7.15
C GLY A 12 7.27 4.44 -6.17
N LYS A 13 6.24 5.29 -6.18
CA LYS A 13 6.10 6.48 -5.31
C LYS A 13 5.40 6.14 -3.99
N TYR A 14 5.82 5.07 -3.33
CA TYR A 14 5.22 4.63 -2.08
C TYR A 14 5.46 5.62 -0.92
N VAL A 15 6.51 6.44 -1.01
CA VAL A 15 6.82 7.49 -0.02
C VAL A 15 5.73 8.55 0.06
N ASP A 16 5.04 8.83 -1.05
CA ASP A 16 3.93 9.78 -1.13
C ASP A 16 2.65 9.25 -0.44
N LEU A 17 2.67 7.98 0.00
CA LEU A 17 1.59 7.32 0.74
C LEU A 17 1.86 7.26 2.26
N ILE A 18 3.04 7.70 2.70
CA ILE A 18 3.45 7.66 4.10
C ILE A 18 2.97 8.94 4.77
N ASP A 19 2.31 8.80 5.92
CA ASP A 19 1.89 9.95 6.71
C ASP A 19 3.11 10.72 7.22
N GLU A 20 3.11 12.04 7.04
CA GLU A 20 4.18 12.94 7.48
C GLU A 20 4.45 12.83 9.00
N CYS A 21 3.44 12.47 9.80
CA CYS A 21 3.57 12.29 11.25
C CYS A 21 4.55 11.16 11.62
N LEU A 22 4.79 10.20 10.71
CA LEU A 22 5.78 9.13 10.93
C LEU A 22 7.22 9.65 10.81
N GLY A 23 7.46 10.78 10.15
CA GLY A 23 8.79 11.37 9.99
C GLY A 23 9.81 10.35 9.47
N THR A 24 10.84 10.05 10.27
CA THR A 24 11.84 9.00 10.00
C THR A 24 11.64 7.73 10.84
N SER A 25 10.54 7.64 11.59
CA SER A 25 10.22 6.56 12.53
C SER A 25 9.53 5.38 11.84
N TYR A 26 10.13 4.86 10.76
CA TYR A 26 9.65 3.65 10.09
C TYR A 26 10.77 2.90 9.37
N PHE A 27 10.57 1.59 9.20
CA PHE A 27 11.41 0.78 8.31
C PHE A 27 10.77 0.74 6.92
N ALA A 28 11.51 1.16 5.90
CA ALA A 28 11.01 1.22 4.53
C ALA A 28 10.44 -0.13 4.05
N CYS A 29 11.10 -1.24 4.41
CA CYS A 29 10.64 -2.58 4.05
C CYS A 29 9.28 -2.95 4.67
N GLU A 30 9.03 -2.55 5.92
CA GLU A 30 7.75 -2.80 6.60
C GLU A 30 6.65 -1.95 6.00
N VAL A 31 6.92 -0.67 5.76
CA VAL A 31 5.94 0.25 5.17
C VAL A 31 5.58 -0.18 3.74
N MET A 32 6.57 -0.53 2.92
CA MET A 32 6.31 -1.05 1.57
C MET A 32 5.45 -2.30 1.58
N ARG A 33 5.71 -3.23 2.51
CA ARG A 33 4.90 -4.45 2.67
C ARG A 33 3.48 -4.12 3.12
N SER A 34 3.33 -3.24 4.11
CA SER A 34 2.02 -2.81 4.62
C SER A 34 1.18 -2.14 3.55
N ILE A 35 1.77 -1.24 2.75
CA ILE A 35 1.12 -0.61 1.60
C ILE A 35 0.70 -1.67 0.58
N HIS A 36 1.61 -2.58 0.21
CA HIS A 36 1.31 -3.62 -0.77
C HIS A 36 0.15 -4.51 -0.34
N VAL A 37 0.19 -5.02 0.89
CA VAL A 37 -0.88 -5.87 1.45
C VAL A 37 -2.18 -5.08 1.57
N GLY A 38 -2.14 -3.86 2.10
CA GLY A 38 -3.33 -3.01 2.21
C GLY A 38 -4.00 -2.75 0.87
N LEU A 39 -3.21 -2.54 -0.19
CA LEU A 39 -3.70 -2.39 -1.56
C LEU A 39 -4.33 -3.69 -2.09
N LEU A 40 -3.70 -4.85 -1.86
CA LEU A 40 -4.28 -6.14 -2.26
C LEU A 40 -5.62 -6.43 -1.55
N CYS A 41 -5.74 -6.10 -0.27
CA CYS A 41 -6.97 -6.31 0.51
C CYS A 41 -8.19 -5.55 -0.04
N VAL A 42 -7.98 -4.44 -0.74
CA VAL A 42 -9.05 -3.59 -1.29
C VAL A 42 -9.25 -3.78 -2.78
N GLN A 43 -8.73 -4.87 -3.36
CA GLN A 43 -8.91 -5.20 -4.76
C GLN A 43 -10.40 -5.29 -5.13
N HIS A 44 -10.72 -4.87 -6.35
CA HIS A 44 -12.09 -4.88 -6.84
C HIS A 44 -12.61 -6.31 -7.00
N ARG A 45 -11.77 -7.16 -7.59
CA ARG A 45 -12.01 -8.59 -7.73
C ARG A 45 -11.69 -9.27 -6.41
N VAL A 46 -12.59 -10.15 -5.96
CA VAL A 46 -12.46 -10.83 -4.66
C VAL A 46 -11.32 -11.84 -4.72
N GLU A 47 -11.16 -12.50 -5.87
CA GLU A 47 -10.11 -13.48 -6.17
C GLU A 47 -8.68 -12.92 -6.14
N ASP A 48 -8.52 -11.59 -6.26
CA ASP A 48 -7.20 -10.93 -6.19
C ASP A 48 -6.84 -10.50 -4.75
N ARG A 49 -7.76 -10.65 -3.80
CA ARG A 49 -7.52 -10.32 -2.39
C ARG A 49 -6.75 -11.47 -1.72
N PRO A 50 -5.89 -11.17 -0.74
CA PRO A 50 -5.21 -12.21 0.02
C PRO A 50 -6.23 -13.09 0.75
N ASP A 51 -6.03 -14.41 0.73
CA ASP A 51 -6.75 -15.31 1.62
C ASP A 51 -6.12 -15.23 3.02
N THR A 52 -6.97 -15.27 4.04
CA THR A 52 -6.57 -15.25 5.45
C THR A 52 -6.49 -16.65 6.05
N LEU A 53 -6.86 -17.67 5.28
CA LEU A 53 -7.01 -19.07 5.69
C LEU A 53 -5.82 -19.95 5.27
#